data_AF-D2UEP9-F1
#
_entry.id   AF-D2UEP9-F1
#
_cell.length_a   1.000
_cell.length_b   1.000
_cell.length_c   1.000
_cell.angle_alpha   90.00
_cell.angle_beta   90.00
_cell.angle_gamma   90.00
#
_symmetry.space_group_name_H-M   'P 1'
#
loop_
_entity.id
_entity.type
_entity.pdbx_description
1 polymer ?
#
loop_
_entity_poly.entity_id
_entity_poly.type
_entity_poly.pdbx_seq_one_letter_code
_entity_poly.pdbx_strand_id
1 'polypeptide(L)'
;MFGSCLIVLLHLSAAIAAPAATSTREADEAQMTPDEVRAHADWRDTMAHQPTPAKGCFHANYPSTTWQADTCTTRPPHGYSNPHPRNTRMHAIQAVGDSDDYVLSSDTLISQTVGSFPKVSGVTSERGIGGNGSGQGLGPNEYALQINSNFDATTSACADRSDCTVWQQFIYNNGGSQEQSALFMQYWLQNYGSDCPSGWISDGDVSCYRNSDALILPNVPATQLANLKLTGSATANGMDTVTLTNGSTAHSVSASDNALEIATVWTDSEFNVFGNSNSSRANFNRGSSITVKVAVLNGDTAAPTCAAGGTTAETNSLYLGDCYASGGKMPSITFTEAN
;
A
#
# COMPACT_ATOMS: atom_id res chain seq x y z
N MET A 1 57.09 53.30 0.58
CA MET A 1 55.80 53.10 -0.11
C MET A 1 55.94 51.85 -0.98
N PHE A 2 55.61 50.69 -0.43
CA PHE A 2 55.61 49.41 -1.15
C PHE A 2 54.16 48.93 -1.20
N GLY A 3 53.64 48.72 -2.41
CA GLY A 3 52.28 48.27 -2.66
C GLY A 3 52.15 46.75 -2.49
N SER A 4 51.10 46.34 -1.78
CA SER A 4 50.70 44.94 -1.62
C SER A 4 50.03 44.42 -2.90
N CYS A 5 50.50 43.30 -3.42
CA CYS A 5 49.86 42.54 -4.49
C CYS A 5 49.14 41.34 -3.86
N LEU A 6 47.81 41.31 -3.90
CA LEU A 6 47.01 40.15 -3.50
C LEU A 6 46.98 39.13 -4.66
N ILE A 7 47.44 37.91 -4.40
CA ILE A 7 47.22 36.76 -5.27
C ILE A 7 45.96 36.04 -4.78
N VAL A 8 44.91 36.04 -5.59
CA VAL A 8 43.70 35.24 -5.37
C VAL A 8 43.90 33.89 -6.07
N LEU A 9 44.01 32.82 -5.28
CA LEU A 9 44.00 31.44 -5.78
C LEU A 9 42.54 31.00 -6.00
N LEU A 10 42.14 30.88 -7.27
CA LEU A 10 40.88 30.26 -7.67
C LEU A 10 41.02 28.73 -7.60
N HIS A 11 40.34 28.11 -6.64
CA HIS A 11 40.15 26.66 -6.62
C HIS A 11 39.04 26.29 -7.62
N LEU A 12 39.40 25.61 -8.71
CA LEU A 12 38.45 24.91 -9.59
C LEU A 12 38.03 23.61 -8.90
N SER A 13 36.77 23.54 -8.46
CA SER A 13 36.15 22.27 -8.06
C SER A 13 35.85 21.45 -9.31
N ALA A 14 36.52 20.31 -9.46
CA ALA A 14 36.18 19.32 -10.48
C ALA A 14 34.82 18.69 -10.13
N ALA A 15 33.78 18.98 -10.91
CA ALA A 15 32.50 18.32 -10.81
C ALA A 15 32.63 16.87 -11.30
N ILE A 16 32.57 15.92 -10.37
CA ILE A 16 32.45 14.50 -10.69
C ILE A 16 31.02 14.31 -11.22
N ALA A 17 30.90 13.99 -12.51
CA ALA A 17 29.63 13.66 -13.13
C ALA A 17 29.05 12.40 -12.45
N ALA A 18 27.87 12.54 -11.85
CA ALA A 18 27.10 11.41 -11.35
C ALA A 18 26.76 10.48 -12.52
N PRO A 19 26.82 9.15 -12.35
CA PRO A 19 26.40 8.23 -13.40
C PRO A 19 24.92 8.45 -13.71
N ALA A 20 24.62 8.69 -14.98
CA ALA A 20 23.25 8.80 -15.48
C ALA A 20 22.51 7.49 -15.17
N ALA A 21 21.39 7.60 -14.44
CA ALA A 21 20.47 6.50 -14.23
C ALA A 21 20.03 5.98 -15.61
N THR A 22 20.41 4.75 -15.92
CA THR A 22 19.92 4.05 -17.10
C THR A 22 18.46 3.75 -16.84
N SER A 23 17.56 4.45 -17.52
CA SER A 23 16.14 4.12 -17.56
C SER A 23 16.03 2.67 -18.05
N THR A 24 15.75 1.75 -17.13
CA THR A 24 15.22 0.43 -17.47
C THR A 24 13.90 0.68 -18.19
N ARG A 25 13.90 0.50 -19.51
CA ARG A 25 12.70 0.53 -20.34
C ARG A 25 11.75 -0.53 -19.76
N GLU A 26 10.70 -0.09 -19.07
CA GLU A 26 9.60 -0.96 -18.65
C GLU A 26 9.16 -1.74 -19.88
N ALA A 27 9.20 -3.07 -19.77
CA ALA A 27 8.76 -3.93 -20.86
C ALA A 27 7.23 -3.80 -20.93
N ASP A 28 6.75 -3.10 -21.95
CA ASP A 28 5.33 -2.96 -22.25
C ASP A 28 4.76 -4.35 -22.53
N GLU A 29 3.98 -4.90 -21.60
CA GLU A 29 3.34 -6.23 -21.75
C GLU A 29 2.53 -6.32 -23.05
N ALA A 30 2.06 -5.19 -23.60
CA ALA A 30 1.37 -5.14 -24.89
C ALA A 30 2.24 -5.60 -26.09
N GLN A 31 3.56 -5.64 -25.94
CA GLN A 31 4.52 -6.09 -26.96
C GLN A 31 5.02 -7.52 -26.72
N MET A 32 4.63 -8.15 -25.61
CA MET A 32 5.08 -9.49 -25.22
C MET A 32 4.28 -10.59 -25.91
N THR A 33 4.92 -11.73 -26.13
CA THR A 33 4.26 -12.98 -26.50
C THR A 33 3.41 -13.51 -25.33
N PRO A 34 2.39 -14.35 -25.59
CA PRO A 34 1.59 -14.96 -24.52
C PRO A 34 2.42 -15.74 -23.48
N ASP A 35 3.53 -16.36 -23.90
CA ASP A 35 4.42 -17.10 -23.01
C ASP A 35 5.25 -16.17 -22.12
N GLU A 36 5.70 -15.02 -22.65
CA GLU A 36 6.37 -13.98 -21.86
C GLU A 36 5.42 -13.38 -20.83
N VAL A 37 4.18 -13.04 -21.21
CA VAL A 37 3.17 -12.53 -20.27
C VAL A 37 2.94 -13.52 -19.13
N ARG A 38 2.86 -14.82 -19.45
CA ARG A 38 2.73 -15.88 -18.44
C ARG A 38 3.95 -15.95 -17.53
N ALA A 39 5.16 -15.94 -18.09
CA ALA A 39 6.40 -15.99 -17.31
C ALA A 39 6.54 -14.80 -16.36
N HIS A 40 6.16 -13.60 -16.79
CA HIS A 40 6.11 -12.41 -15.95
C HIS A 40 5.07 -12.54 -14.84
N ALA A 41 3.87 -13.06 -15.13
CA ALA A 41 2.84 -13.31 -14.13
C ALA A 41 3.27 -14.33 -13.07
N ASP A 42 3.86 -15.45 -13.50
CA ASP A 42 4.38 -16.52 -12.63
C ASP A 42 5.55 -16.01 -11.76
N TRP A 43 6.40 -15.16 -12.32
CA TRP A 43 7.47 -14.51 -11.56
C TRP A 43 6.92 -13.56 -10.49
N ARG A 44 5.91 -12.73 -10.82
CA ARG A 44 5.24 -11.87 -9.83
C ARG A 44 4.59 -12.69 -8.72
N ASP A 45 3.93 -13.79 -9.06
CA ASP A 45 3.38 -14.72 -8.08
C ASP A 45 4.47 -15.34 -7.21
N THR A 46 5.63 -15.69 -7.77
CA THR A 46 6.77 -16.18 -6.99
C THR A 46 7.27 -15.11 -6.02
N MET A 47 7.50 -13.88 -6.49
CA MET A 47 7.99 -12.78 -5.66
C MET A 47 7.02 -12.39 -4.54
N ALA A 48 5.71 -12.49 -4.77
CA ALA A 48 4.68 -12.24 -3.75
C ALA A 48 4.80 -13.20 -2.55
N HIS A 49 5.30 -14.42 -2.74
CA HIS A 49 5.43 -15.42 -1.66
C HIS A 49 6.86 -15.62 -1.18
N GLN A 50 7.84 -14.93 -1.79
CA GLN A 50 9.25 -15.09 -1.46
C GLN A 50 9.61 -14.21 -0.27
N PRO A 51 9.95 -14.77 0.91
CA PRO A 51 10.35 -13.98 2.06
C PRO A 51 11.65 -13.23 1.79
N THR A 52 11.78 -12.04 2.37
CA THR A 52 13.06 -11.31 2.37
C THR A 52 14.08 -12.01 3.28
N PRO A 53 15.39 -11.92 3.00
CA PRO A 53 16.42 -12.61 3.78
C PRO A 53 16.57 -12.12 5.22
N ALA A 54 16.19 -10.88 5.50
CA ALA A 54 16.31 -10.21 6.80
C ALA A 54 15.38 -8.98 6.84
N LYS A 55 15.31 -8.33 8.02
CA LYS A 55 14.66 -7.03 8.16
C LYS A 55 15.38 -5.98 7.29
N GLY A 56 14.63 -5.21 6.53
CA GLY A 56 15.13 -4.11 5.70
C GLY A 56 14.32 -3.95 4.41
N CYS A 57 14.94 -3.25 3.46
CA CYS A 57 14.36 -2.98 2.16
C CYS A 57 15.10 -3.77 1.08
N PHE A 58 14.35 -4.26 0.10
CA PHE A 58 14.88 -5.14 -0.95
C PHE A 58 14.22 -4.85 -2.29
N HIS A 59 14.92 -5.19 -3.38
CA HIS A 59 14.34 -5.26 -4.71
C HIS A 59 14.77 -6.54 -5.45
N ALA A 60 14.02 -6.90 -6.48
CA ALA A 60 14.38 -7.94 -7.43
C ALA A 60 13.86 -7.58 -8.83
N ASN A 61 14.58 -8.01 -9.86
CA ASN A 61 14.23 -7.77 -11.25
C ASN A 61 14.13 -9.11 -11.99
N TYR A 62 13.07 -9.27 -12.78
CA TYR A 62 12.88 -10.42 -13.66
C TYR A 62 14.11 -10.64 -14.56
N PRO A 63 14.57 -11.89 -14.78
CA PRO A 63 13.96 -13.15 -14.32
C PRO A 63 14.44 -13.62 -12.93
N SER A 64 15.29 -12.85 -12.24
CA SER A 64 15.82 -13.25 -10.93
C SER A 64 14.72 -13.21 -9.86
N THR A 65 14.64 -14.25 -9.04
CA THR A 65 13.81 -14.28 -7.83
C THR A 65 14.60 -14.01 -6.54
N THR A 66 15.87 -13.63 -6.69
CA THR A 66 16.74 -13.33 -5.55
C THR A 66 16.59 -11.87 -5.14
N TRP A 67 16.21 -11.65 -3.89
CA TRP A 67 16.19 -10.33 -3.25
C TRP A 67 17.59 -9.73 -3.14
N GLN A 68 17.74 -8.50 -3.60
CA GLN A 68 18.93 -7.66 -3.43
C GLN A 68 18.62 -6.58 -2.40
N ALA A 69 19.53 -6.34 -1.47
CA ALA A 69 19.36 -5.31 -0.45
C ALA A 69 19.26 -3.92 -1.09
N ASP A 70 18.38 -3.09 -0.54
CA ASP A 70 18.15 -1.70 -0.94
C ASP A 70 18.22 -0.78 0.28
N THR A 71 18.28 0.53 0.03
CA THR A 71 18.37 1.53 1.09
C THR A 71 16.97 1.94 1.54
N CYS A 72 16.64 1.59 2.78
CA CYS A 72 15.47 2.14 3.44
C CYS A 72 15.64 3.64 3.72
N THR A 73 14.52 4.36 3.69
CA THR A 73 14.41 5.74 4.16
C THR A 73 13.38 5.85 5.29
N THR A 74 13.45 6.93 6.07
CA THR A 74 12.38 7.28 6.99
C THR A 74 11.51 8.34 6.32
N ARG A 75 10.22 8.04 6.12
CA ARG A 75 9.27 9.03 5.61
C ARG A 75 8.92 10.00 6.75
N PRO A 76 8.94 11.32 6.52
CA PRO A 76 8.38 12.26 7.49
C PRO A 76 6.94 11.84 7.78
N PRO A 77 6.53 11.81 9.05
CA PRO A 77 5.13 11.59 9.36
C PRO A 77 4.34 12.75 8.79
N HIS A 78 3.53 12.48 7.76
CA HIS A 78 2.43 13.37 7.44
C HIS A 78 1.46 13.33 8.63
N GLY A 79 0.83 14.46 8.95
CA GLY A 79 -0.26 14.47 9.92
C GLY A 79 -1.41 13.65 9.33
N TYR A 80 -1.52 12.39 9.71
CA TYR A 80 -2.68 11.57 9.36
C TYR A 80 -3.72 11.85 10.43
N SER A 81 -4.79 12.57 10.07
CA SER A 81 -5.96 12.62 10.94
C SER A 81 -6.65 11.28 10.85
N ASN A 82 -6.71 10.53 11.96
CA ASN A 82 -7.47 9.30 12.03
C ASN A 82 -8.93 9.62 11.67
N PRO A 83 -9.44 9.12 10.55
CA PRO A 83 -10.84 9.23 10.26
C PRO A 83 -11.52 8.10 11.02
N HIS A 84 -11.95 8.39 12.24
CA HIS A 84 -12.91 7.53 12.92
C HIS A 84 -14.07 7.31 11.92
N PRO A 85 -14.45 6.06 11.58
CA PRO A 85 -15.51 5.82 10.62
C PRO A 85 -16.74 6.60 11.07
N ARG A 86 -17.03 7.70 10.35
CA ARG A 86 -18.14 8.56 10.73
C ARG A 86 -19.37 7.78 10.34
N ASN A 87 -20.17 7.42 11.35
CA ASN A 87 -21.49 6.84 11.18
C ASN A 87 -22.45 7.91 10.60
N THR A 88 -22.12 8.47 9.45
CA THR A 88 -22.99 9.37 8.69
C THR A 88 -23.81 8.51 7.75
N ARG A 89 -24.99 8.11 8.23
CA ARG A 89 -26.08 7.58 7.39
C ARG A 89 -26.55 8.63 6.38
N MET A 90 -25.75 8.91 5.36
CA MET A 90 -26.23 9.56 4.14
C MET A 90 -25.99 8.62 2.97
N HIS A 91 -27.07 7.91 2.61
CA HIS A 91 -27.21 7.10 1.40
C HIS A 91 -27.08 7.98 0.13
N ALA A 92 -25.89 8.48 -0.17
CA ALA A 92 -25.57 9.12 -1.43
C ALA A 92 -24.66 8.16 -2.19
N ILE A 93 -25.26 7.21 -2.94
CA ILE A 93 -24.62 6.31 -3.94
C ILE A 93 -23.09 6.29 -3.76
N GLN A 94 -22.62 5.58 -2.72
CA GLN A 94 -21.28 5.85 -2.21
C GLN A 94 -20.24 5.21 -3.14
N ALA A 95 -19.13 5.93 -3.23
CA ALA A 95 -17.99 5.55 -4.03
C ALA A 95 -17.12 4.64 -3.16
N VAL A 96 -16.47 3.62 -3.72
CA VAL A 96 -15.81 2.55 -2.94
C VAL A 96 -14.85 3.10 -1.87
N GLY A 97 -14.86 2.53 -0.67
CA GLY A 97 -14.07 2.94 0.50
C GLY A 97 -14.90 3.67 1.55
N ASP A 98 -14.27 4.18 2.61
CA ASP A 98 -14.96 4.83 3.76
C ASP A 98 -16.12 3.98 4.29
N SER A 99 -15.82 2.71 4.59
CA SER A 99 -16.74 1.63 4.99
C SER A 99 -17.70 1.06 3.92
N ASP A 100 -17.67 1.58 2.69
CA ASP A 100 -18.40 1.05 1.53
C ASP A 100 -17.45 0.30 0.57
N ASP A 101 -16.91 -0.84 1.02
CA ASP A 101 -16.08 -1.78 0.26
C ASP A 101 -16.45 -3.25 0.61
N TYR A 102 -15.74 -4.20 0.01
CA TYR A 102 -15.72 -5.59 0.43
C TYR A 102 -14.45 -5.95 1.17
N VAL A 103 -14.63 -6.67 2.27
CA VAL A 103 -13.57 -7.22 3.09
C VAL A 103 -13.60 -8.73 2.99
N LEU A 104 -12.42 -9.34 2.79
CA LEU A 104 -12.26 -10.77 2.93
C LEU A 104 -12.21 -11.10 4.41
N SER A 105 -13.19 -11.83 4.92
CA SER A 105 -13.22 -12.29 6.31
C SER A 105 -12.93 -13.79 6.40
N SER A 106 -11.96 -14.13 7.25
CA SER A 106 -11.42 -15.47 7.44
C SER A 106 -11.74 -15.99 8.84
N ASP A 107 -12.17 -17.25 8.94
CA ASP A 107 -12.40 -17.92 10.23
C ASP A 107 -11.08 -18.27 10.96
N THR A 108 -9.95 -18.19 10.26
CA THR A 108 -8.60 -18.45 10.78
C THR A 108 -7.68 -17.25 10.56
N LEU A 109 -6.56 -17.21 11.29
CA LEU A 109 -5.58 -16.12 11.17
C LEU A 109 -4.96 -16.06 9.77
N ILE A 110 -4.97 -14.87 9.19
CA ILE A 110 -4.30 -14.51 7.95
C ILE A 110 -2.82 -14.25 8.26
N SER A 111 -1.95 -14.97 7.56
CA SER A 111 -0.50 -14.72 7.58
C SER A 111 -0.03 -13.90 6.38
N GLN A 112 -0.80 -13.85 5.31
CA GLN A 112 -0.49 -13.12 4.09
C GLN A 112 -1.76 -12.79 3.31
N THR A 113 -1.81 -11.58 2.74
CA THR A 113 -2.78 -11.15 1.73
C THR A 113 -2.05 -10.74 0.46
N VAL A 114 -2.55 -11.18 -0.70
CA VAL A 114 -2.17 -10.71 -2.03
C VAL A 114 -3.36 -9.98 -2.66
N GLY A 115 -3.22 -8.68 -2.81
CA GLY A 115 -4.13 -7.82 -3.56
C GLY A 115 -3.69 -7.66 -5.01
N SER A 116 -4.63 -7.78 -5.95
CA SER A 116 -4.35 -7.65 -7.38
C SER A 116 -5.55 -7.17 -8.19
N PHE A 117 -5.29 -6.80 -9.44
CA PHE A 117 -6.31 -6.37 -10.40
C PHE A 117 -6.36 -7.30 -11.62
N PRO A 118 -7.04 -8.47 -11.56
CA PRO A 118 -7.04 -9.44 -12.65
C PRO A 118 -7.57 -8.91 -13.98
N LYS A 119 -8.37 -7.85 -13.96
CA LYS A 119 -8.88 -7.19 -15.16
C LYS A 119 -9.04 -5.70 -14.91
N VAL A 120 -8.43 -4.89 -15.76
CA VAL A 120 -8.61 -3.44 -15.79
C VAL A 120 -9.02 -3.05 -17.21
N SER A 121 -10.07 -2.26 -17.35
CA SER A 121 -10.56 -1.80 -18.66
C SER A 121 -11.11 -0.39 -18.57
N GLY A 122 -10.95 0.39 -19.65
CA GLY A 122 -11.46 1.76 -19.73
C GLY A 122 -10.70 2.79 -18.87
N VAL A 123 -9.77 2.38 -18.00
CA VAL A 123 -8.91 3.30 -17.25
C VAL A 123 -7.91 3.96 -18.20
N THR A 124 -8.03 5.27 -18.34
CA THR A 124 -7.16 6.13 -19.15
C THR A 124 -6.54 7.26 -18.32
N SER A 125 -7.16 7.61 -17.19
CA SER A 125 -6.62 8.59 -16.25
C SER A 125 -7.20 8.39 -14.85
N GLU A 126 -6.42 8.79 -13.85
CA GLU A 126 -6.82 8.96 -12.46
C GLU A 126 -6.41 10.39 -12.03
N ARG A 127 -7.21 11.02 -11.16
CA ARG A 127 -6.87 12.28 -10.51
C ARG A 127 -7.23 12.23 -9.02
N GLY A 128 -6.25 12.43 -8.15
CA GLY A 128 -6.49 12.54 -6.71
C GLY A 128 -7.34 13.77 -6.39
N ILE A 129 -8.32 13.60 -5.49
CA ILE A 129 -9.18 14.67 -4.97
C ILE A 129 -9.07 14.68 -3.45
N GLY A 130 -8.73 15.82 -2.84
CA GLY A 130 -8.55 15.89 -1.39
C GLY A 130 -9.82 15.60 -0.57
N GLY A 131 -9.65 14.95 0.59
CA GLY A 131 -10.71 14.76 1.59
C GLY A 131 -11.13 16.11 2.19
N ASN A 132 -12.39 16.22 2.62
CA ASN A 132 -13.08 17.45 3.08
C ASN A 132 -13.74 18.33 1.99
N GLY A 133 -13.98 17.80 0.79
CA GLY A 133 -14.77 18.52 -0.22
C GLY A 133 -14.11 19.81 -0.72
N SER A 134 -12.80 19.97 -0.50
CA SER A 134 -12.02 21.10 -1.02
C SER A 134 -12.09 21.18 -2.55
N GLY A 135 -12.39 20.05 -3.21
CA GLY A 135 -12.44 19.93 -4.67
C GLY A 135 -11.08 20.23 -5.32
N GLN A 136 -10.03 20.43 -4.51
CA GLN A 136 -8.68 20.68 -4.96
C GLN A 136 -8.19 19.35 -5.52
N GLY A 137 -8.01 19.31 -6.84
CA GLY A 137 -7.31 18.21 -7.48
C GLY A 137 -5.90 18.17 -6.94
N LEU A 138 -5.53 17.06 -6.32
CA LEU A 138 -4.18 16.85 -5.81
C LEU A 138 -3.25 16.67 -7.03
N GLY A 139 -3.57 15.78 -7.97
CA GLY A 139 -2.77 15.63 -9.18
C GLY A 139 -3.20 14.41 -10.00
N PRO A 140 -2.64 14.22 -11.21
CA PRO A 140 -2.81 12.98 -11.94
C PRO A 140 -2.00 11.84 -11.29
N ASN A 141 -2.55 10.62 -11.30
CA ASN A 141 -1.93 9.42 -10.74
C ASN A 141 -1.54 9.60 -9.27
N GLU A 142 -2.48 10.09 -8.47
CA GLU A 142 -2.32 10.31 -7.05
C GLU A 142 -3.32 9.44 -6.29
N TYR A 143 -2.90 8.20 -6.08
CA TYR A 143 -3.69 7.14 -5.47
C TYR A 143 -2.81 6.31 -4.53
N ALA A 144 -3.41 5.43 -3.73
CA ALA A 144 -2.70 4.44 -2.95
C ALA A 144 -3.29 3.05 -3.21
N LEU A 145 -2.42 2.05 -3.22
CA LEU A 145 -2.83 0.67 -2.99
C LEU A 145 -2.71 0.41 -1.51
N GLN A 146 -3.78 -0.09 -0.90
CA GLN A 146 -3.83 -0.35 0.53
C GLN A 146 -4.28 -1.79 0.76
N ILE A 147 -3.56 -2.52 1.60
CA ILE A 147 -4.11 -3.68 2.31
C ILE A 147 -4.34 -3.24 3.75
N ASN A 148 -5.56 -3.37 4.26
CA ASN A 148 -5.89 -2.99 5.62
C ASN A 148 -6.36 -4.22 6.42
N SER A 149 -5.90 -4.35 7.66
CA SER A 149 -6.32 -5.42 8.58
C SER A 149 -7.70 -5.14 9.19
N ASN A 150 -8.23 -6.09 9.97
CA ASN A 150 -9.33 -5.81 10.90
C ASN A 150 -8.96 -4.68 11.88
N PHE A 151 -10.00 -4.00 12.40
CA PHE A 151 -9.89 -2.76 13.20
C PHE A 151 -10.34 -2.94 14.66
N ASP A 152 -10.80 -4.13 15.02
CA ASP A 152 -11.54 -4.44 16.25
C ASP A 152 -10.80 -5.37 17.21
N ALA A 153 -9.56 -5.74 16.89
CA ALA A 153 -8.75 -6.64 17.72
C ALA A 153 -7.76 -5.91 18.62
N THR A 154 -7.39 -6.54 19.74
CA THR A 154 -6.43 -6.03 20.72
C THR A 154 -5.26 -7.00 20.87
N THR A 155 -4.04 -6.46 21.06
CA THR A 155 -2.82 -7.24 21.35
C THR A 155 -2.05 -6.63 22.53
N SER A 156 -0.88 -7.19 22.85
CA SER A 156 0.02 -6.63 23.88
C SER A 156 0.41 -5.17 23.62
N ALA A 157 0.39 -4.74 22.35
CA ALA A 157 0.76 -3.39 21.95
C ALA A 157 -0.16 -2.32 22.58
N CYS A 158 -1.37 -2.69 22.97
CA CYS A 158 -2.31 -1.83 23.68
C CYS A 158 -2.00 -1.63 25.18
N ALA A 159 -0.98 -2.30 25.73
CA ALA A 159 -0.53 -2.14 27.12
C ALA A 159 -1.68 -2.14 28.16
N ASP A 160 -2.60 -3.10 28.02
CA ASP A 160 -3.79 -3.30 28.86
C ASP A 160 -4.79 -2.13 28.90
N ARG A 161 -4.70 -1.16 27.97
CA ARG A 161 -5.68 -0.08 27.87
C ARG A 161 -7.01 -0.61 27.35
N SER A 162 -8.09 -0.35 28.10
CA SER A 162 -9.45 -0.67 27.68
C SER A 162 -9.81 0.09 26.40
N ASP A 163 -10.52 -0.58 25.49
CA ASP A 163 -10.98 -0.05 24.19
C ASP A 163 -9.88 0.21 23.14
N CYS A 164 -8.62 -0.06 23.46
CA CYS A 164 -7.55 0.01 22.50
C CYS A 164 -7.61 -1.17 21.51
N THR A 165 -7.56 -0.85 20.22
CA THR A 165 -7.44 -1.85 19.15
C THR A 165 -6.24 -1.56 18.27
N VAL A 166 -5.77 -2.58 17.56
CA VAL A 166 -4.65 -2.49 16.63
C VAL A 166 -5.15 -2.52 15.20
N TRP A 167 -4.54 -1.71 14.34
CA TRP A 167 -4.84 -1.69 12.92
C TRP A 167 -3.58 -1.46 12.10
N GLN A 168 -3.38 -2.28 11.06
CA GLN A 168 -2.20 -2.23 10.21
C GLN A 168 -2.60 -2.02 8.76
N GLN A 169 -1.87 -1.13 8.11
CA GLN A 169 -1.95 -0.89 6.68
C GLN A 169 -0.63 -1.25 6.02
N PHE A 170 -0.71 -1.98 4.90
CA PHE A 170 0.41 -2.17 3.97
C PHE A 170 0.13 -1.29 2.76
N ILE A 171 1.04 -0.37 2.44
CA ILE A 171 0.74 0.77 1.57
C ILE A 171 1.78 0.89 0.46
N TYR A 172 1.30 0.96 -0.78
CA TYR A 172 2.01 1.67 -1.85
C TYR A 172 1.30 3.00 -2.08
N ASN A 173 1.95 4.09 -1.68
CA ASN A 173 1.53 5.46 -1.98
C ASN A 173 2.10 5.82 -3.35
N ASN A 174 1.21 6.19 -4.27
CA ASN A 174 1.58 6.79 -5.54
C ASN A 174 1.35 8.30 -5.46
N GLY A 175 2.43 9.06 -5.26
CA GLY A 175 2.37 10.48 -4.95
C GLY A 175 2.10 11.39 -6.15
N GLY A 176 2.00 10.84 -7.36
CA GLY A 176 1.77 11.61 -8.57
C GLY A 176 2.81 12.73 -8.76
N SER A 177 2.38 13.89 -9.24
CA SER A 177 3.28 15.05 -9.40
C SER A 177 3.53 15.84 -8.11
N GLN A 178 2.80 15.53 -7.02
CA GLN A 178 2.79 16.34 -5.80
C GLN A 178 3.67 15.77 -4.69
N GLU A 179 3.74 14.44 -4.60
CA GLU A 179 4.47 13.73 -3.57
C GLU A 179 5.37 12.65 -4.15
N GLN A 180 6.37 12.25 -3.37
CA GLN A 180 7.20 11.12 -3.72
C GLN A 180 6.48 9.81 -3.38
N SER A 181 6.39 8.92 -4.37
CA SER A 181 5.84 7.58 -4.18
C SER A 181 6.69 6.74 -3.24
N ALA A 182 6.03 5.91 -2.43
CA ALA A 182 6.70 5.11 -1.42
C ALA A 182 5.95 3.82 -1.11
N LEU A 183 6.72 2.77 -0.80
CA LEU A 183 6.25 1.51 -0.22
C LEU A 183 6.58 1.48 1.27
N PHE A 184 5.60 1.25 2.13
CA PHE A 184 5.78 1.19 3.58
C PHE A 184 4.58 0.52 4.26
N MET A 185 4.73 0.27 5.57
CA MET A 185 3.62 -0.14 6.44
C MET A 185 3.30 0.98 7.42
N GLN A 186 2.03 1.14 7.74
CA GLN A 186 1.56 2.06 8.76
C GLN A 186 0.84 1.27 9.85
N TYR A 187 1.13 1.63 11.09
CA TYR A 187 0.63 0.97 12.29
C TYR A 187 -0.19 1.97 13.09
N TRP A 188 -1.31 1.51 13.63
CA TRP A 188 -2.21 2.29 14.46
C TRP A 188 -2.55 1.55 15.75
N LEU A 189 -2.44 2.28 16.86
CA LEU A 189 -3.04 1.96 18.15
C LEU A 189 -4.26 2.86 18.31
N GLN A 190 -5.42 2.34 17.99
CA GLN A 190 -6.69 3.05 18.04
C GLN A 190 -7.16 3.17 19.48
N ASN A 191 -7.72 4.32 19.85
CA ASN A 191 -8.19 4.61 21.22
C ASN A 191 -7.13 4.35 22.31
N TYR A 192 -5.84 4.37 21.96
CA TYR A 192 -4.76 4.23 22.93
C TYR A 192 -4.78 5.39 23.94
N GLY A 193 -5.24 6.58 23.56
CA GLY A 193 -5.18 7.82 24.31
C GLY A 193 -4.06 8.75 23.81
N SER A 194 -4.08 10.01 24.27
CA SER A 194 -3.16 11.06 23.77
C SER A 194 -1.69 10.85 24.14
N ASP A 195 -1.41 10.05 25.17
CA ASP A 195 -0.04 9.75 25.64
C ASP A 195 0.57 8.58 24.86
N CYS A 196 0.95 8.85 23.62
CA CYS A 196 1.46 7.81 22.72
C CYS A 196 2.78 7.18 23.19
N PRO A 197 3.01 5.87 22.90
CA PRO A 197 4.27 5.23 23.23
C PRO A 197 5.45 5.90 22.51
N SER A 198 6.66 5.69 23.02
CA SER A 198 7.88 6.24 22.39
C SER A 198 8.00 5.80 20.93
N GLY A 199 8.26 6.75 20.03
CA GLY A 199 8.34 6.51 18.59
C GLY A 199 7.00 6.46 17.86
N TRP A 200 5.89 6.68 18.57
CA TRP A 200 4.56 6.86 17.99
C TRP A 200 4.16 8.33 18.02
N ILE A 201 3.20 8.66 17.16
CA ILE A 201 2.74 10.01 16.91
C ILE A 201 1.26 10.05 17.24
N SER A 202 0.84 11.06 18.02
CA SER A 202 -0.56 11.30 18.28
C SER A 202 -1.26 11.76 17.01
N ASP A 203 -2.44 11.20 16.74
CA ASP A 203 -3.36 11.66 15.70
C ASP A 203 -4.04 13.01 16.02
N GLY A 204 -3.76 13.59 17.19
CA GLY A 204 -4.39 14.79 17.72
C GLY A 204 -5.66 14.52 18.54
N ASP A 205 -6.02 13.26 18.75
CA ASP A 205 -7.18 12.81 19.54
C ASP A 205 -6.77 11.66 20.49
N VAL A 206 -7.34 10.47 20.30
CA VAL A 206 -7.15 9.31 21.18
C VAL A 206 -6.37 8.18 20.52
N SER A 207 -5.72 8.39 19.38
CA SER A 207 -5.00 7.31 18.70
C SER A 207 -3.54 7.65 18.44
N CYS A 208 -2.75 6.61 18.25
CA CYS A 208 -1.33 6.72 17.98
C CYS A 208 -1.00 5.98 16.71
N TYR A 209 -0.19 6.59 15.85
CA TYR A 209 0.28 5.95 14.63
C TYR A 209 1.79 6.04 14.48
N ARG A 210 2.34 5.16 13.65
CA ARG A 210 3.71 5.27 13.16
C ARG A 210 3.85 4.58 11.82
N ASN A 211 4.88 4.94 11.07
CA ASN A 211 5.25 4.23 9.85
C ASN A 211 6.44 3.31 10.14
N SER A 212 6.57 2.24 9.36
CA SER A 212 7.84 1.55 9.21
C SER A 212 8.86 2.45 8.51
N ASP A 213 10.08 1.93 8.35
CA ASP A 213 10.93 2.37 7.25
C ASP A 213 10.19 2.26 5.91
N ALA A 214 10.63 2.99 4.91
CA ALA A 214 10.01 3.06 3.60
C ALA A 214 11.02 2.86 2.48
N LEU A 215 10.54 2.49 1.30
CA LEU A 215 11.32 2.50 0.07
C LEU A 215 10.68 3.48 -0.92
N ILE A 216 11.49 4.40 -1.42
CA ILE A 216 11.06 5.38 -2.43
C ILE A 216 10.96 4.70 -3.78
N LEU A 217 9.83 4.86 -4.44
CA LEU A 217 9.54 4.25 -5.73
C LEU A 217 9.20 5.28 -6.80
N PRO A 218 9.30 4.92 -8.08
CA PRO A 218 8.70 5.69 -9.16
C PRO A 218 7.18 5.75 -9.02
N ASN A 219 6.59 6.78 -9.63
CA ASN A 219 5.14 6.86 -9.80
C ASN A 219 4.68 5.85 -10.84
N VAL A 220 3.60 5.13 -10.56
CA VAL A 220 2.99 4.19 -11.52
C VAL A 220 1.70 4.76 -12.09
N PRO A 221 1.57 5.01 -13.40
CA PRO A 221 0.32 5.48 -13.98
C PRO A 221 -0.85 4.53 -13.68
N ALA A 222 -2.04 5.04 -13.40
CA ALA A 222 -3.23 4.22 -13.13
C ALA A 222 -3.61 3.30 -14.30
N THR A 223 -3.17 3.61 -15.52
CA THR A 223 -3.32 2.74 -16.69
C THR A 223 -2.54 1.43 -16.57
N GLN A 224 -1.59 1.33 -15.63
CA GLN A 224 -0.80 0.13 -15.35
C GLN A 224 -1.29 -0.67 -14.14
N LEU A 225 -2.47 -0.38 -13.58
CA LEU A 225 -2.99 -1.09 -12.40
C LEU A 225 -2.98 -2.62 -12.57
N ALA A 226 -3.27 -3.14 -13.77
CA ALA A 226 -3.22 -4.58 -14.05
C ALA A 226 -1.84 -5.24 -13.83
N ASN A 227 -0.76 -4.44 -13.86
CA ASN A 227 0.61 -4.91 -13.64
C ASN A 227 0.98 -4.97 -12.16
N LEU A 228 0.17 -4.34 -11.30
CA LEU A 228 0.44 -4.19 -9.88
C LEU A 228 -0.13 -5.33 -9.06
N LYS A 229 0.66 -5.81 -8.10
CA LYS A 229 0.20 -6.59 -6.96
C LYS A 229 0.82 -6.01 -5.70
N LEU A 230 0.00 -5.87 -4.66
CA LEU A 230 0.47 -5.54 -3.33
C LEU A 230 0.32 -6.78 -2.46
N THR A 231 1.34 -7.10 -1.69
CA THR A 231 1.32 -8.22 -0.76
C THR A 231 1.67 -7.73 0.63
N GLY A 232 0.83 -8.03 1.62
CA GLY A 232 1.10 -7.84 3.03
C GLY A 232 1.26 -9.20 3.69
N SER A 233 2.22 -9.36 4.58
CA SER A 233 2.40 -10.58 5.38
C SER A 233 2.82 -10.22 6.80
N ALA A 234 2.44 -11.06 7.75
CA ALA A 234 2.77 -10.94 9.16
C ALA A 234 3.13 -12.31 9.71
N THR A 235 4.27 -12.40 10.40
CA THR A 235 4.73 -13.65 11.02
C THR A 235 4.94 -13.42 12.50
N ALA A 236 4.23 -14.18 13.35
CA ALA A 236 4.32 -14.05 14.80
C ALA A 236 5.76 -14.22 15.30
N ASN A 237 6.25 -13.27 16.09
CA ASN A 237 7.65 -13.20 16.56
C ASN A 237 8.68 -13.09 15.41
N GLY A 238 8.24 -12.69 14.23
CA GLY A 238 9.03 -12.57 13.02
C GLY A 238 8.95 -11.16 12.45
N MET A 239 8.57 -11.06 11.17
CA MET A 239 8.50 -9.80 10.44
C MET A 239 7.11 -9.58 9.88
N ASP A 240 6.73 -8.32 9.84
CA ASP A 240 5.73 -7.81 8.92
C ASP A 240 6.43 -7.36 7.65
N THR A 241 5.85 -7.68 6.49
CA THR A 241 6.44 -7.37 5.20
C THR A 241 5.39 -6.87 4.23
N VAL A 242 5.68 -5.76 3.57
CA VAL A 242 4.96 -5.31 2.38
C VAL A 242 5.81 -5.55 1.14
N THR A 243 5.23 -6.08 0.08
CA THR A 243 5.87 -6.29 -1.22
C THR A 243 4.99 -5.73 -2.33
N LEU A 244 5.56 -4.88 -3.19
CA LEU A 244 4.94 -4.43 -4.43
C LEU A 244 5.62 -5.10 -5.61
N THR A 245 4.86 -5.74 -6.49
CA THR A 245 5.35 -6.14 -7.81
C THR A 245 4.73 -5.26 -8.88
N ASN A 246 5.53 -4.72 -9.79
CA ASN A 246 5.08 -3.98 -10.96
C ASN A 246 5.73 -4.55 -12.22
N GLY A 247 4.97 -5.31 -13.01
CA GLY A 247 5.47 -5.87 -14.27
C GLY A 247 6.67 -6.81 -14.07
N SER A 248 7.88 -6.26 -14.17
CA SER A 248 9.17 -6.97 -14.10
C SER A 248 10.04 -6.63 -12.87
N THR A 249 9.55 -5.75 -11.99
CA THR A 249 10.25 -5.37 -10.75
C THR A 249 9.42 -5.75 -9.53
N ALA A 250 10.13 -6.03 -8.43
CA ALA A 250 9.56 -6.31 -7.13
C ALA A 250 10.34 -5.51 -6.10
N HIS A 251 9.63 -4.90 -5.16
CA HIS A 251 10.21 -4.13 -4.06
C HIS A 251 9.55 -4.57 -2.76
N SER A 252 10.33 -4.64 -1.70
CA SER A 252 9.84 -5.10 -0.40
C SER A 252 10.41 -4.27 0.73
N VAL A 253 9.59 -4.08 1.76
CA VAL A 253 9.95 -3.43 3.02
C VAL A 253 9.49 -4.34 4.15
N SER A 254 10.38 -4.62 5.08
CA SER A 254 10.10 -5.47 6.24
C SER A 254 10.45 -4.78 7.55
N ALA A 255 9.61 -5.03 8.55
CA ALA A 255 9.76 -4.52 9.91
C ALA A 255 9.48 -5.66 10.90
N SER A 256 9.79 -5.42 12.17
CA SER A 256 9.48 -6.39 13.22
C SER A 256 7.98 -6.39 13.52
N ASP A 257 7.37 -7.57 13.64
CA ASP A 257 5.93 -7.77 13.95
C ASP A 257 5.54 -7.16 15.32
N ASN A 258 6.50 -6.95 16.23
CA ASN A 258 6.28 -6.36 17.56
C ASN A 258 5.73 -4.92 17.58
N ALA A 259 5.46 -4.32 16.41
CA ALA A 259 4.76 -3.05 16.33
C ALA A 259 3.32 -3.17 16.84
N LEU A 260 2.62 -4.19 16.36
CA LEU A 260 1.22 -4.45 16.69
C LEU A 260 0.96 -5.91 17.03
N GLU A 261 1.90 -6.83 16.76
CA GLU A 261 1.71 -8.28 16.86
C GLU A 261 0.51 -8.75 16.03
N ILE A 262 0.33 -8.15 14.84
CA ILE A 262 -0.87 -8.31 14.02
C ILE A 262 -1.04 -9.76 13.57
N ALA A 263 0.06 -10.52 13.45
CA ALA A 263 0.04 -11.95 13.13
C ALA A 263 -0.77 -12.80 14.13
N THR A 264 -1.08 -12.28 15.32
CA THR A 264 -1.87 -12.97 16.35
C THR A 264 -3.37 -12.73 16.25
N VAL A 265 -3.81 -11.74 15.47
CA VAL A 265 -5.20 -11.27 15.44
C VAL A 265 -5.74 -10.94 14.04
N TRP A 266 -4.92 -11.04 12.99
CA TRP A 266 -5.33 -10.69 11.63
C TRP A 266 -6.34 -11.69 11.06
N THR A 267 -7.60 -11.29 10.90
CA THR A 267 -8.68 -12.17 10.37
C THR A 267 -9.41 -11.58 9.19
N ASP A 268 -9.36 -10.26 9.02
CA ASP A 268 -9.99 -9.57 7.90
C ASP A 268 -8.97 -8.84 7.05
N SER A 269 -9.19 -8.81 5.73
CA SER A 269 -8.34 -8.08 4.81
C SER A 269 -9.15 -7.34 3.75
N GLU A 270 -9.02 -6.02 3.78
CA GLU A 270 -9.45 -5.10 2.72
C GLU A 270 -8.29 -4.90 1.74
N PHE A 271 -8.57 -4.86 0.44
CA PHE A 271 -7.61 -4.39 -0.55
C PHE A 271 -8.29 -3.70 -1.70
N ASN A 272 -7.83 -2.49 -2.03
CA ASN A 272 -8.25 -1.78 -3.24
C ASN A 272 -7.26 -0.66 -3.62
N VAL A 273 -7.60 0.06 -4.70
CA VAL A 273 -7.06 1.38 -5.04
C VAL A 273 -7.94 2.46 -4.42
N PHE A 274 -7.32 3.33 -3.63
CA PHE A 274 -7.98 4.44 -2.94
C PHE A 274 -7.25 5.75 -3.20
N GLY A 275 -7.79 6.86 -2.71
CA GLY A 275 -7.09 8.13 -2.68
C GLY A 275 -5.74 8.03 -1.93
N ASN A 276 -4.84 8.95 -2.26
CA ASN A 276 -3.56 9.06 -1.58
C ASN A 276 -3.69 9.82 -0.25
N SER A 277 -4.01 9.12 0.84
CA SER A 277 -4.07 9.62 2.22
C SER A 277 -5.13 10.70 2.51
N ASN A 278 -5.31 11.06 3.79
CA ASN A 278 -6.14 12.17 4.26
C ASN A 278 -7.60 12.10 3.77
N SER A 279 -8.18 10.89 3.75
CA SER A 279 -9.55 10.66 3.25
C SER A 279 -9.77 11.17 1.82
N SER A 280 -8.70 11.22 1.02
CA SER A 280 -8.78 11.61 -0.38
C SER A 280 -9.45 10.53 -1.22
N ARG A 281 -9.79 10.90 -2.45
CA ARG A 281 -10.43 10.01 -3.43
C ARG A 281 -9.58 9.85 -4.68
N ALA A 282 -9.38 8.60 -5.10
CA ALA A 282 -8.86 8.29 -6.43
C ALA A 282 -9.99 8.44 -7.47
N ASN A 283 -9.91 9.47 -8.32
CA ASN A 283 -10.98 9.79 -9.25
C ASN A 283 -10.65 9.35 -10.68
N PHE A 284 -11.19 8.19 -11.07
CA PHE A 284 -11.02 7.60 -12.40
C PHE A 284 -11.88 8.29 -13.46
N ASN A 285 -11.44 8.24 -14.71
CA ASN A 285 -12.27 8.67 -15.85
C ASN A 285 -13.54 7.81 -15.98
N ARG A 286 -14.58 8.37 -16.60
CA ARG A 286 -15.81 7.65 -16.93
C ARG A 286 -15.53 6.43 -17.82
N GLY A 287 -16.29 5.35 -17.61
CA GLY A 287 -16.15 4.09 -18.35
C GLY A 287 -15.03 3.21 -17.80
N SER A 288 -14.48 3.55 -16.64
CA SER A 288 -13.46 2.73 -15.97
C SER A 288 -14.12 1.52 -15.32
N SER A 289 -13.46 0.37 -15.39
CA SER A 289 -13.85 -0.85 -14.71
C SER A 289 -12.62 -1.61 -14.25
N ILE A 290 -12.62 -1.96 -12.96
CA ILE A 290 -11.52 -2.64 -12.27
C ILE A 290 -12.11 -3.87 -11.57
N THR A 291 -11.59 -5.05 -11.89
CA THR A 291 -11.84 -6.26 -11.13
C THR A 291 -10.75 -6.37 -10.07
N VAL A 292 -11.15 -6.42 -8.81
CA VAL A 292 -10.29 -6.55 -7.64
C VAL A 292 -10.29 -8.00 -7.18
N LYS A 293 -9.12 -8.52 -6.80
CA LYS A 293 -8.99 -9.82 -6.15
C LYS A 293 -8.15 -9.70 -4.89
N VAL A 294 -8.72 -10.16 -3.78
CA VAL A 294 -8.06 -10.29 -2.48
C VAL A 294 -7.92 -11.77 -2.20
N ALA A 295 -6.69 -12.28 -2.12
CA ALA A 295 -6.40 -13.68 -1.85
C ALA A 295 -5.52 -13.81 -0.60
N VAL A 296 -5.78 -14.79 0.25
CA VAL A 296 -5.08 -14.92 1.54
C VAL A 296 -4.43 -16.28 1.74
N LEU A 297 -3.36 -16.30 2.53
CA LEU A 297 -2.83 -17.51 3.16
C LEU A 297 -3.24 -17.50 4.64
N ASN A 298 -4.20 -18.36 4.97
CA ASN A 298 -4.81 -18.46 6.31
C ASN A 298 -4.75 -19.90 6.88
N GLY A 299 -4.02 -20.80 6.22
CA GLY A 299 -3.93 -22.21 6.62
C GLY A 299 -5.18 -23.05 6.33
N ASP A 300 -6.20 -22.49 5.68
CA ASP A 300 -7.43 -23.16 5.27
C ASP A 300 -7.58 -23.14 3.73
N THR A 301 -8.50 -23.95 3.22
CA THR A 301 -8.92 -23.98 1.82
C THR A 301 -10.40 -23.67 1.60
N ALA A 302 -11.18 -23.51 2.68
CA ALA A 302 -12.57 -23.06 2.62
C ALA A 302 -12.67 -21.67 1.97
N ALA A 303 -13.77 -21.42 1.25
CA ALA A 303 -14.04 -20.09 0.72
C ALA A 303 -14.24 -19.11 1.88
N PRO A 304 -13.63 -17.90 1.84
CA PRO A 304 -13.82 -16.91 2.88
C PRO A 304 -15.22 -16.30 2.78
N THR A 305 -15.60 -15.49 3.76
CA THR A 305 -16.80 -14.66 3.66
C THR A 305 -16.45 -13.39 2.90
N CYS A 306 -17.32 -13.00 1.96
CA CYS A 306 -17.29 -11.64 1.45
C CYS A 306 -18.19 -10.76 2.33
N ALA A 307 -17.57 -9.94 3.17
CA ALA A 307 -18.27 -9.05 4.09
C ALA A 307 -18.31 -7.63 3.50
N ALA A 308 -19.45 -6.95 3.62
CA ALA A 308 -19.49 -5.51 3.38
C ALA A 308 -18.77 -4.80 4.53
N GLY A 309 -17.93 -3.83 4.21
CA GLY A 309 -17.16 -3.09 5.21
C GLY A 309 -16.00 -2.34 4.59
N GLY A 310 -14.92 -2.22 5.35
CA GLY A 310 -13.75 -1.44 4.96
C GLY A 310 -13.32 -0.56 6.12
N THR A 311 -12.01 -0.32 6.22
CA THR A 311 -11.42 0.32 7.40
C THR A 311 -10.68 1.61 7.06
N THR A 312 -10.32 1.79 5.79
CA THR A 312 -9.82 3.07 5.30
C THR A 312 -10.94 4.09 5.16
N ALA A 313 -10.60 5.38 5.28
CA ALA A 313 -11.49 6.47 4.88
C ALA A 313 -11.13 7.10 3.54
N GLU A 314 -10.08 6.63 2.89
CA GLU A 314 -9.87 6.98 1.49
C GLU A 314 -10.89 6.24 0.61
N THR A 315 -11.22 6.84 -0.52
CA THR A 315 -12.23 6.30 -1.44
C THR A 315 -11.69 6.22 -2.86
N ASN A 316 -12.43 5.58 -3.77
CA ASN A 316 -12.28 5.76 -5.21
C ASN A 316 -13.63 6.12 -5.85
N SER A 317 -13.63 6.56 -7.10
CA SER A 317 -14.85 7.05 -7.79
C SER A 317 -15.66 5.97 -8.52
N LEU A 318 -15.48 4.69 -8.18
CA LEU A 318 -16.17 3.55 -8.80
C LEU A 318 -17.28 3.04 -7.88
N TYR A 319 -18.17 2.22 -8.44
CA TYR A 319 -19.28 1.59 -7.72
C TYR A 319 -19.11 0.07 -7.69
N LEU A 320 -19.30 -0.53 -6.52
CA LEU A 320 -19.20 -1.97 -6.31
C LEU A 320 -20.26 -2.76 -7.10
N GLY A 321 -19.80 -3.83 -7.74
CA GLY A 321 -20.65 -4.92 -8.21
C GLY A 321 -20.80 -6.03 -7.16
N ASP A 322 -21.25 -7.20 -7.61
CA ASP A 322 -21.35 -8.37 -6.73
C ASP A 322 -19.96 -8.88 -6.34
N CYS A 323 -19.87 -9.41 -5.12
CA CYS A 323 -18.69 -10.09 -4.62
C CYS A 323 -18.83 -11.61 -4.64
N TYR A 324 -17.74 -12.28 -5.03
CA TYR A 324 -17.68 -13.73 -5.17
C TYR A 324 -16.52 -14.29 -4.35
N ALA A 325 -16.82 -15.25 -3.48
CA ALA A 325 -15.81 -15.98 -2.71
C ALA A 325 -15.42 -17.29 -3.41
N SER A 326 -14.15 -17.65 -3.33
CA SER A 326 -13.59 -18.91 -3.82
C SER A 326 -12.66 -19.50 -2.77
N GLY A 327 -12.81 -20.81 -2.52
CA GLY A 327 -11.82 -21.57 -1.77
C GLY A 327 -10.58 -21.90 -2.62
N GLY A 328 -9.68 -22.70 -2.06
CA GLY A 328 -8.44 -23.12 -2.69
C GLY A 328 -7.22 -22.93 -1.79
N LYS A 329 -6.01 -23.16 -2.31
CA LYS A 329 -4.77 -23.01 -1.52
C LYS A 329 -4.56 -21.60 -0.97
N MET A 330 -5.04 -20.61 -1.71
CA MET A 330 -5.24 -19.26 -1.21
C MET A 330 -6.69 -18.89 -1.45
N PRO A 331 -7.57 -19.05 -0.45
CA PRO A 331 -8.94 -18.60 -0.55
C PRO A 331 -8.99 -17.11 -0.88
N SER A 332 -10.02 -16.68 -1.62
CA SER A 332 -10.07 -15.33 -2.15
C SER A 332 -11.49 -14.81 -2.30
N ILE A 333 -11.63 -13.49 -2.32
CA ILE A 333 -12.80 -12.81 -2.86
C ILE A 333 -12.45 -12.07 -4.15
N THR A 334 -13.44 -11.87 -5.01
CA THR A 334 -13.31 -11.08 -6.24
C THR A 334 -14.59 -10.29 -6.47
N PHE A 335 -14.43 -9.02 -6.82
CA PHE A 335 -15.53 -8.12 -7.15
C PHE A 335 -15.08 -7.18 -8.27
N THR A 336 -16.04 -6.60 -8.98
CA THR A 336 -15.76 -5.62 -10.03
C THR A 336 -16.41 -4.30 -9.68
N GLU A 337 -15.64 -3.22 -9.75
CA GLU A 337 -16.08 -1.84 -9.54
C GLU A 337 -16.02 -1.08 -10.89
N ALA A 338 -16.99 -0.20 -11.15
CA ALA A 338 -17.07 0.54 -12.43
C ALA A 338 -17.84 1.87 -12.36
N ASN A 339 -17.73 2.74 -13.40
CA ASN A 339 -18.48 4.01 -13.54
C ASN A 339 -18.87 4.43 -14.98
#